data_AF-A0A9E3CU26-F1
#
_entry.id   AF-A0A9E3CU26-F1
#
_cell.length_a   1.000
_cell.length_b   1.000
_cell.length_c   1.000
_cell.angle_alpha   90.00
_cell.angle_beta   90.00
_cell.angle_gamma   90.00
#
_symmetry.space_group_name_H-M   'P 1'
#
loop_
_entity.id
_entity.type
_entity.pdbx_description
1 polymer ?
#
loop_
_entity_poly.entity_id
_entity_poly.type
_entity_poly.pdbx_seq_one_letter_code
_entity_poly.pdbx_strand_id
1 'polypeptide(L)'
;MKTKSAQAMELIKSTAAATGKTKNPRFHIFVIDTGWNAMASKVVQEHLNMISDLYLDDELFVLDQPTSIALLRYYPLQVGRDPIIAVHDLRPRHRTRIKHTHGFRLHLGILDTEDQILAALRMFARFLITNRNAGDIDRLVRENLQREGLAGAIQIIAGREHNKIID
;
A
#
# COMPACT_ATOMS: atom_id res chain seq x y z
N MET A 1 13.21 15.41 18.47
CA MET A 1 13.42 13.96 18.24
C MET A 1 12.55 13.56 17.07
N LYS A 2 13.12 13.24 15.90
CA LYS A 2 12.37 12.48 14.89
C LYS A 2 12.09 11.11 15.51
N THR A 3 10.85 10.66 15.45
CA THR A 3 10.42 9.37 15.96
C THR A 3 11.03 8.28 15.05
N LYS A 4 11.10 7.02 15.48
CA LYS A 4 11.85 5.93 14.79
C LYS A 4 11.33 5.57 13.38
N SER A 5 10.48 6.41 12.81
CA SER A 5 9.38 6.04 11.96
C SER A 5 9.33 6.90 10.72
N ALA A 6 9.45 8.21 10.89
CA ALA A 6 9.98 9.16 9.92
C ALA A 6 11.38 8.73 9.51
N GLN A 7 12.20 8.24 10.44
CA GLN A 7 13.49 7.65 10.11
C GLN A 7 13.36 6.40 9.23
N ALA A 8 12.40 5.52 9.51
CA ALA A 8 12.13 4.37 8.65
C ALA A 8 11.59 4.80 7.28
N MET A 9 10.74 5.83 7.20
CA MET A 9 10.27 6.39 5.93
C MET A 9 11.35 7.13 5.15
N GLU A 10 12.24 7.85 5.81
CA GLU A 10 13.36 8.56 5.20
C GLU A 10 14.37 7.53 4.63
N LEU A 11 14.60 6.44 5.36
CA LEU A 11 15.40 5.31 4.90
C LEU A 11 14.73 4.52 3.76
N ILE A 12 13.41 4.31 3.83
CA ILE A 12 12.65 3.65 2.75
C ILE A 12 12.65 4.53 1.49
N LYS A 13 12.45 5.84 1.62
CA LYS A 13 12.52 6.78 0.49
C LYS A 13 13.91 6.88 -0.12
N SER A 14 14.97 6.68 0.68
CA SER A 14 16.35 6.71 0.17
C SER A 14 16.78 5.40 -0.50
N THR A 15 16.13 4.28 -0.18
CA THR A 15 16.55 2.93 -0.60
C THR A 15 15.63 2.32 -1.64
N ALA A 16 14.35 2.72 -1.67
CA ALA A 16 13.40 2.27 -2.68
C ALA A 16 13.66 2.95 -4.04
N ALA A 17 13.62 2.16 -5.11
CA ALA A 17 13.61 2.69 -6.46
C ALA A 17 12.28 3.40 -6.72
N ALA A 18 12.24 4.71 -6.51
CA ALA A 18 11.09 5.53 -6.83
C ALA A 18 10.94 5.61 -8.36
N THR A 19 9.83 5.09 -8.88
CA THR A 19 9.46 5.26 -10.29
C THR A 19 8.31 6.29 -10.35
N GLY A 20 8.47 7.33 -11.19
CA GLY A 20 7.55 8.47 -11.29
C GLY A 20 7.78 9.58 -10.25
N LYS A 21 8.31 10.73 -10.66
CA LYS A 21 8.35 11.96 -9.84
C LYS A 21 7.32 12.93 -10.39
N THR A 22 6.24 13.18 -9.65
CA THR A 22 5.22 14.14 -10.06
C THR A 22 5.19 15.33 -9.12
N LYS A 23 4.77 16.50 -9.62
CA LYS A 23 4.78 17.75 -8.83
C LYS A 23 3.72 17.77 -7.72
N ASN A 24 2.74 16.87 -7.77
CA ASN A 24 1.63 16.86 -6.81
C ASN A 24 0.98 15.46 -6.71
N PRO A 25 1.65 14.47 -6.09
CA PRO A 25 1.07 13.15 -5.91
C PRO A 25 -0.19 13.23 -5.03
N ARG A 26 -1.15 12.35 -5.32
CA ARG A 26 -2.30 12.06 -4.47
C ARG A 26 -1.94 10.90 -3.53
N PHE A 27 -1.25 9.89 -4.06
CA PHE A 27 -0.86 8.70 -3.33
C PHE A 27 0.66 8.50 -3.33
N HIS A 28 1.17 7.98 -2.22
CA HIS A 28 2.38 7.16 -2.24
C HIS A 28 1.96 5.71 -2.14
N ILE A 29 2.43 4.88 -3.06
CA ILE A 29 2.12 3.45 -3.11
C ILE A 29 3.40 2.68 -2.78
N PHE A 30 3.30 1.68 -1.90
CA PHE A 30 4.42 0.86 -1.49
C PHE A 30 4.12 -0.60 -1.82
N VAL A 31 5.05 -1.27 -2.49
CA VAL A 31 5.05 -2.73 -2.64
C VAL A 31 6.03 -3.30 -1.62
N ILE A 32 5.50 -4.07 -0.67
CA ILE A 32 6.25 -4.69 0.43
C ILE A 32 6.16 -6.20 0.23
N ASP A 33 7.27 -6.84 -0.08
CA ASP A 33 7.33 -8.27 -0.38
C ASP A 33 8.59 -8.86 0.24
N THR A 34 8.43 -9.81 1.16
CA THR A 34 9.56 -10.52 1.78
C THR A 34 9.97 -11.76 1.02
N GLY A 35 9.21 -12.16 -0.01
CA GLY A 35 9.37 -13.41 -0.74
C GLY A 35 8.87 -14.64 0.02
N TRP A 36 8.16 -14.46 1.15
CA TRP A 36 7.66 -15.58 1.95
C TRP A 36 6.58 -16.39 1.22
N ASN A 37 5.64 -15.72 0.55
CA ASN A 37 4.61 -16.35 -0.26
C ASN A 37 5.03 -16.35 -1.74
N ALA A 38 5.77 -17.37 -2.16
CA ALA A 38 6.36 -17.45 -3.50
C ALA A 38 5.33 -17.30 -4.63
N MET A 39 4.12 -17.86 -4.47
CA MET A 39 3.05 -17.74 -5.46
C MET A 39 2.59 -16.28 -5.60
N ALA A 40 2.27 -15.62 -4.49
CA ALA A 40 1.83 -14.24 -4.53
C ALA A 40 2.94 -13.28 -4.96
N SER A 41 4.18 -13.50 -4.51
CA SER A 41 5.35 -12.72 -4.94
C SER A 41 5.55 -12.81 -6.46
N LYS A 42 5.46 -14.02 -7.03
CA LYS A 42 5.55 -14.22 -8.48
C LYS A 42 4.49 -13.41 -9.24
N VAL A 43 3.22 -13.53 -8.84
CA VAL A 43 2.11 -12.80 -9.49
C VAL A 43 2.32 -11.28 -9.40
N VAL A 44 2.77 -10.77 -8.26
CA VAL A 44 3.07 -9.33 -8.09
C VAL A 44 4.22 -8.90 -8.99
N GLN A 45 5.28 -9.69 -9.12
CA GLN A 45 6.42 -9.36 -9.97
C GLN A 45 6.05 -9.38 -11.46
N GLU A 46 5.31 -10.40 -11.90
CA GLU A 46 4.85 -10.54 -13.29
C GLU A 46 3.85 -9.45 -13.71
N HIS A 47 3.11 -8.89 -12.74
CA HIS A 47 2.08 -7.89 -12.99
C HIS A 47 2.36 -6.54 -12.32
N LEU A 48 3.61 -6.30 -11.93
CA LEU A 48 4.03 -5.03 -11.35
C LEU A 48 3.72 -3.87 -12.30
N ASN A 49 3.76 -4.14 -13.62
CA ASN A 49 3.43 -3.15 -14.62
C ASN A 49 1.96 -2.69 -14.58
N MET A 50 1.02 -3.53 -14.12
CA MET A 50 -0.37 -3.10 -13.94
C MET A 50 -0.50 -2.06 -12.83
N ILE A 51 0.41 -2.11 -11.85
CA ILE A 51 0.55 -1.08 -10.83
C ILE A 51 1.33 0.10 -11.46
N SER A 52 2.38 -0.17 -12.26
CA SER A 52 3.15 0.81 -13.04
C SER A 52 2.34 1.70 -13.96
N ASP A 53 1.28 1.18 -14.56
CA ASP A 53 0.48 1.94 -15.51
C ASP A 53 -0.49 2.91 -14.82
N LEU A 54 -0.64 2.80 -13.48
CA LEU A 54 -1.34 3.78 -12.63
C LEU A 54 -0.57 5.10 -12.49
N TYR A 55 0.69 5.16 -12.94
CA TYR A 55 1.71 6.14 -12.56
C TYR A 55 1.65 7.50 -13.22
N LEU A 56 0.60 7.80 -13.99
CA LEU A 56 0.56 9.09 -14.69
C LEU A 56 0.78 10.28 -13.73
N ASP A 57 0.41 10.14 -12.44
CA ASP A 57 0.60 11.20 -11.44
C ASP A 57 1.03 10.78 -10.00
N ASP A 58 1.25 9.51 -9.67
CA ASP A 58 1.49 9.05 -8.29
C ASP A 58 2.82 8.28 -8.15
N GLU A 59 3.42 8.26 -6.94
CA GLU A 59 4.74 7.65 -6.71
C GLU A 59 4.61 6.19 -6.24
N LEU A 60 5.27 5.23 -6.91
CA LEU A 60 5.44 3.85 -6.41
C LEU A 60 6.84 3.65 -5.86
N PHE A 61 6.88 3.01 -4.69
CA PHE A 61 8.07 2.54 -4.01
C PHE A 61 8.02 1.02 -3.94
N VAL A 62 8.86 0.36 -4.73
CA VAL A 62 9.06 -1.09 -4.61
C VAL A 62 10.22 -1.32 -3.66
N LEU A 63 9.93 -1.93 -2.52
CA LEU A 63 10.96 -2.21 -1.52
C LEU A 63 11.72 -3.48 -1.90
N ASP A 64 13.03 -3.46 -1.69
CA ASP A 64 13.80 -4.69 -1.75
C ASP A 64 13.42 -5.64 -0.59
N GLN A 65 13.80 -6.91 -0.74
CA GLN A 65 13.48 -7.94 0.24
C GLN A 65 14.04 -7.61 1.65
N PRO A 66 15.32 -7.20 1.82
CA PRO A 66 15.84 -6.81 3.13
C PRO A 66 15.06 -5.67 3.80
N THR A 67 14.69 -4.63 3.03
CA THR A 67 13.91 -3.49 3.53
C THR A 67 12.50 -3.91 3.90
N SER A 68 11.88 -4.78 3.11
CA SER A 68 10.54 -5.35 3.41
C SER A 68 10.56 -6.15 4.71
N ILE A 69 11.56 -7.02 4.91
CA ILE A 69 11.73 -7.79 6.15
C ILE A 69 11.95 -6.86 7.34
N ALA A 70 12.85 -5.88 7.20
CA ALA A 70 13.13 -4.91 8.25
C ALA A 70 11.87 -4.12 8.64
N LEU A 71 11.08 -3.70 7.64
CA LEU A 71 9.83 -2.97 7.85
C LEU A 71 8.80 -3.84 8.61
N LEU A 72 8.54 -5.07 8.15
CA LEU A 72 7.51 -5.93 8.76
C LEU A 72 7.85 -6.35 10.20
N ARG A 73 9.13 -6.38 10.60
CA ARG A 73 9.52 -6.58 12.02
C ARG A 73 8.95 -5.52 12.95
N TYR A 74 8.66 -4.31 12.47
CA TYR A 74 8.01 -3.26 13.26
C TYR A 74 6.49 -3.38 13.31
N TYR A 75 5.89 -4.22 12.47
CA TYR A 75 4.45 -4.42 12.34
C TYR A 75 4.07 -5.90 12.46
N PRO A 76 4.13 -6.51 13.67
CA PRO A 76 3.92 -7.94 13.86
C PRO A 76 2.59 -8.48 13.31
N LEU A 77 1.53 -7.67 13.33
CA LEU A 77 0.20 -8.04 12.81
C LEU A 77 0.15 -8.20 11.29
N GLN A 78 1.22 -7.81 10.59
CA GLN A 78 1.34 -7.86 9.13
C GLN A 78 2.23 -9.02 8.66
N VAL A 79 2.90 -9.71 9.60
CA VAL A 79 3.74 -10.87 9.29
C VAL A 79 2.87 -11.99 8.71
N GLY A 80 3.34 -12.61 7.62
CA GLY A 80 2.63 -13.69 6.93
C GLY A 80 1.48 -13.22 6.03
N ARG A 81 1.34 -11.91 5.81
CA ARG A 81 0.32 -11.31 4.93
C ARG A 81 0.91 -10.73 3.64
N ASP A 82 2.23 -10.76 3.48
CA ASP A 82 2.91 -10.25 2.30
C ASP A 82 2.83 -11.23 1.11
N PRO A 83 2.82 -10.72 -0.13
CA PRO A 83 3.03 -9.33 -0.54
C PRO A 83 1.91 -8.37 -0.12
N ILE A 84 2.30 -7.14 0.24
CA ILE A 84 1.38 -6.06 0.66
C ILE A 84 1.53 -4.89 -0.30
N ILE A 85 0.41 -4.41 -0.84
CA ILE A 85 0.35 -3.12 -1.53
C ILE A 85 -0.28 -2.11 -0.58
N ALA A 86 0.52 -1.17 -0.09
CA ALA A 86 0.08 -0.12 0.83
C ALA A 86 -0.05 1.21 0.09
N VAL A 87 -1.22 1.84 0.19
CA VAL A 87 -1.52 3.16 -0.37
C VAL A 87 -1.61 4.15 0.76
N HIS A 88 -0.83 5.22 0.70
CA HIS A 88 -0.87 6.36 1.60
C HIS A 88 -1.50 7.55 0.87
N ASP A 89 -2.66 8.02 1.35
CA ASP A 89 -3.34 9.21 0.87
C ASP A 89 -2.71 10.49 1.45
N LEU A 90 -2.19 11.35 0.58
CA LEU A 90 -1.54 12.62 0.95
C LEU A 90 -2.51 13.79 1.12
N ARG A 91 -3.78 13.65 0.69
CA ARG A 91 -4.81 14.70 0.86
C ARG A 91 -6.11 14.17 1.50
N PRO A 92 -6.05 13.51 2.67
CA PRO A 92 -7.23 12.91 3.27
C PRO A 92 -8.25 13.99 3.68
N ARG A 93 -9.55 13.73 3.46
CA ARG A 93 -10.64 14.65 3.84
C ARG A 93 -10.64 15.03 5.32
N HIS A 94 -10.23 14.10 6.18
CA HIS A 94 -10.31 14.23 7.63
C HIS A 94 -8.98 14.62 8.30
N ARG A 95 -8.08 15.28 7.56
CA ARG A 95 -6.74 15.68 8.04
C ARG A 95 -6.74 16.47 9.36
N THR A 96 -7.82 17.17 9.68
CA THR A 96 -7.96 18.00 10.89
C THR A 96 -8.28 17.21 12.16
N ARG A 97 -8.79 15.97 12.07
CA ARG A 97 -9.14 15.16 13.25
C ARG A 97 -8.00 14.25 13.73
N ILE A 98 -7.04 13.92 12.86
CA ILE A 98 -6.02 12.89 13.13
C ILE A 98 -4.70 13.30 12.45
N LYS A 99 -3.62 13.50 13.21
CA LYS A 99 -2.26 13.83 12.72
C LYS A 99 -1.53 12.63 12.07
N HIS A 100 -2.22 11.61 11.59
CA HIS A 100 -1.64 10.30 11.25
C HIS A 100 -1.78 9.96 9.76
N THR A 101 -0.99 8.97 9.32
CA THR A 101 -1.07 8.33 8.00
C THR A 101 -2.50 7.90 7.70
N HIS A 102 -3.05 8.35 6.58
CA HIS A 102 -4.33 7.87 6.05
C HIS A 102 -4.08 7.00 4.82
N GLY A 103 -4.83 5.93 4.67
CA GLY A 103 -4.60 5.03 3.55
C GLY A 103 -5.27 3.68 3.70
N PHE A 104 -4.82 2.72 2.90
CA PHE A 104 -5.31 1.36 2.96
C PHE A 104 -4.28 0.39 2.40
N ARG A 105 -4.44 -0.89 2.70
CA ARG A 105 -3.55 -1.98 2.27
C ARG A 105 -4.35 -3.07 1.62
N LEU A 106 -3.75 -3.67 0.59
CA LEU A 106 -4.13 -4.95 0.05
C LEU A 106 -3.10 -6.00 0.48
N HIS A 107 -3.56 -7.01 1.21
CA HIS A 107 -2.80 -8.17 1.65
C HIS A 107 -3.01 -9.31 0.65
N LEU A 108 -2.02 -9.57 -0.19
CA LEU A 108 -2.11 -10.62 -1.20
C LEU A 108 -1.67 -11.97 -0.65
N GLY A 109 -0.86 -11.99 0.42
CA GLY A 109 -0.35 -13.21 1.03
C GLY A 109 -1.42 -14.08 1.69
N ILE A 110 -2.64 -13.57 1.87
CA ILE A 110 -3.78 -14.31 2.46
C ILE A 110 -4.72 -14.90 1.39
N LEU A 111 -4.43 -14.71 0.11
CA LEU A 111 -5.22 -15.26 -0.99
C LEU A 111 -4.61 -16.59 -1.43
N ASP A 112 -5.48 -17.56 -1.74
CA ASP A 112 -5.07 -18.97 -1.85
C ASP A 112 -4.64 -19.38 -3.26
N THR A 113 -4.99 -18.59 -4.28
CA THR A 113 -4.75 -18.95 -5.69
C THR A 113 -4.21 -17.79 -6.51
N GLU A 114 -3.41 -18.08 -7.55
CA GLU A 114 -2.90 -17.07 -8.49
C GLU A 114 -4.05 -16.24 -9.10
N ASP A 115 -5.17 -16.86 -9.46
CA ASP A 115 -6.34 -16.19 -10.02
C ASP A 115 -6.97 -15.18 -9.05
N GLN A 116 -7.10 -15.55 -7.77
CA GLN A 116 -7.60 -14.63 -6.74
C GLN A 116 -6.66 -13.44 -6.56
N ILE A 117 -5.34 -13.68 -6.55
CA ILE A 117 -4.32 -12.64 -6.39
C ILE A 117 -4.36 -11.67 -7.58
N LEU A 118 -4.42 -12.19 -8.80
CA LEU A 118 -4.51 -11.39 -10.02
C LEU A 118 -5.83 -10.61 -10.08
N ALA A 119 -6.95 -11.24 -9.73
CA ALA A 119 -8.24 -10.55 -9.65
C ALA A 119 -8.20 -9.39 -8.64
N ALA A 120 -7.62 -9.63 -7.46
CA ALA A 120 -7.44 -8.61 -6.43
C ALA A 120 -6.58 -7.44 -6.91
N LEU A 121 -5.44 -7.72 -7.54
CA LEU A 121 -4.56 -6.71 -8.15
C LEU A 121 -5.29 -5.85 -9.18
N ARG A 122 -6.05 -6.48 -10.09
CA ARG A 122 -6.81 -5.78 -11.13
C ARG A 122 -7.92 -4.90 -10.55
N MET A 123 -8.69 -5.42 -9.60
CA MET A 123 -9.73 -4.65 -8.91
C MET A 123 -9.14 -3.45 -8.17
N PHE A 124 -8.00 -3.66 -7.49
CA PHE A 124 -7.30 -2.62 -6.76
C PHE A 124 -6.76 -1.51 -7.67
N ALA A 125 -6.09 -1.88 -8.76
CA ALA A 125 -5.59 -0.95 -9.77
C ALA A 125 -6.73 -0.13 -10.38
N ARG A 126 -7.83 -0.79 -10.80
CA ARG A 126 -9.03 -0.14 -11.33
C ARG A 126 -9.65 0.83 -10.32
N PHE A 127 -9.72 0.42 -9.05
CA PHE A 127 -10.25 1.26 -7.98
C PHE A 127 -9.44 2.55 -7.81
N LEU A 128 -8.11 2.46 -7.83
CA LEU A 128 -7.23 3.63 -7.70
C LEU A 128 -7.42 4.61 -8.86
N ILE A 129 -7.46 4.12 -10.11
CA ILE A 129 -7.72 4.97 -11.29
C ILE A 129 -9.06 5.68 -11.16
N THR A 130 -10.11 4.91 -10.88
CA THR A 130 -11.49 5.40 -10.91
C THR A 130 -11.77 6.41 -9.80
N ASN A 131 -11.15 6.21 -8.63
CA ASN A 131 -11.49 6.97 -7.42
C ASN A 131 -10.38 7.92 -6.97
N ARG A 132 -9.37 8.19 -7.82
CA ARG A 132 -8.22 9.04 -7.49
C ARG A 132 -8.63 10.41 -6.94
N ASN A 133 -9.59 11.05 -7.59
CA ASN A 133 -10.06 12.39 -7.26
C ASN A 133 -11.18 12.40 -6.20
N ALA A 134 -11.52 11.23 -5.63
CA ALA A 134 -12.55 11.16 -4.62
C ALA A 134 -12.13 11.93 -3.36
N GLY A 135 -13.07 12.72 -2.84
CA GLY A 135 -12.87 13.44 -1.59
C GLY A 135 -12.69 12.50 -0.40
N ASP A 136 -13.47 11.42 -0.32
CA ASP A 136 -13.45 10.45 0.79
C ASP A 136 -13.17 9.04 0.26
N ILE A 137 -11.89 8.68 0.18
CA ILE A 137 -11.46 7.39 -0.36
C ILE A 137 -11.76 6.25 0.60
N ASP A 138 -11.67 6.47 1.92
CA ASP A 138 -11.94 5.44 2.94
C ASP A 138 -13.37 4.92 2.82
N ARG A 139 -14.34 5.82 2.59
CA ARG A 139 -15.73 5.43 2.35
C ARG A 139 -15.84 4.53 1.11
N LEU A 140 -15.19 4.92 0.01
CA LEU A 140 -15.25 4.17 -1.25
C LEU A 140 -14.54 2.81 -1.15
N VAL A 141 -13.47 2.69 -0.37
CA VAL A 141 -12.81 1.41 -0.10
C VAL A 141 -13.78 0.45 0.61
N ARG A 142 -14.53 0.94 1.61
CA ARG A 142 -15.55 0.13 2.30
C ARG A 142 -16.70 -0.27 1.37
N GLU A 143 -17.15 0.67 0.54
CA GLU A 143 -18.31 0.47 -0.33
C GLU A 143 -18.03 -0.45 -1.52
N ASN A 144 -16.82 -0.40 -2.10
CA ASN A 144 -16.49 -1.13 -3.32
C ASN A 144 -15.59 -2.33 -3.02
N LEU A 145 -14.35 -2.09 -2.56
CA LEU A 145 -13.35 -3.15 -2.44
C LEU A 145 -13.71 -4.20 -1.37
N GLN A 146 -14.21 -3.78 -0.21
CA GLN A 146 -14.58 -4.74 0.85
C GLN A 146 -15.85 -5.54 0.50
N ARG A 147 -16.72 -5.04 -0.38
CA ARG A 147 -17.95 -5.73 -0.79
C ARG A 147 -17.75 -6.64 -1.99
N GLU A 148 -16.79 -6.34 -2.86
CA GLU A 148 -16.46 -7.10 -4.08
C GLU A 148 -15.59 -8.35 -3.84
N GLY A 149 -15.56 -8.87 -2.61
CA GLY A 149 -14.87 -10.13 -2.29
C GLY A 149 -13.41 -10.00 -1.84
N LEU A 150 -12.90 -8.78 -1.62
CA LEU A 150 -11.61 -8.56 -0.94
C LEU A 150 -11.75 -8.36 0.58
N ALA A 151 -12.88 -8.79 1.15
CA ALA A 151 -13.10 -8.78 2.59
C ALA A 151 -12.00 -9.60 3.29
N GLY A 152 -11.28 -8.96 4.23
CA GLY A 152 -10.13 -9.56 4.91
C GLY A 152 -8.78 -9.26 4.24
N ALA A 153 -8.74 -9.14 2.91
CA ALA A 153 -7.54 -8.73 2.16
C ALA A 153 -7.33 -7.22 2.16
N ILE A 154 -8.39 -6.43 2.32
CA ILE A 154 -8.33 -4.96 2.38
C ILE A 154 -8.42 -4.45 3.81
N GLN A 155 -7.41 -3.68 4.22
CA GLN A 155 -7.36 -3.00 5.52
C GLN A 155 -7.26 -1.49 5.35
N ILE A 156 -8.21 -0.74 5.90
CA ILE A 156 -8.12 0.73 5.97
C ILE A 156 -7.20 1.12 7.13
N ILE A 157 -6.30 2.06 6.87
CA ILE A 157 -5.39 2.65 7.83
C ILE A 157 -5.94 4.02 8.23
N ALA A 158 -6.43 4.14 9.47
CA ALA A 158 -6.79 5.41 10.08
C ALA A 158 -6.39 5.42 11.56
N GLY A 159 -5.68 6.47 12.02
CA GLY A 159 -5.43 6.68 13.46
C GLY A 159 -4.01 6.41 13.97
N ARG A 160 -3.86 6.47 15.31
CA ARG A 160 -2.58 6.48 16.07
C ARG A 160 -1.70 5.24 15.88
N GLU A 161 -2.27 4.12 15.43
CA GLU A 161 -1.52 2.86 15.32
C GLU A 161 -0.46 2.86 14.21
N HIS A 162 -0.42 3.91 13.37
CA HIS A 162 0.60 4.09 12.32
C HIS A 162 1.48 5.33 12.51
N ASN A 163 1.58 5.83 13.74
CA ASN A 163 2.63 6.78 14.14
C ASN A 163 4.06 6.21 14.01
N LYS A 164 4.21 5.00 13.48
CA LYS A 164 5.51 4.41 13.19
C LYS A 164 5.93 4.46 11.71
N ILE A 165 5.13 5.10 10.84
CA ILE A 165 5.50 5.35 9.44
C ILE A 165 5.92 6.81 9.24
N ILE A 166 5.29 7.80 9.88
CA ILE A 166 5.47 9.22 9.49
C ILE A 166 6.27 10.06 10.49
N ASP A 167 6.43 9.58 11.73
CA ASP A 167 6.92 10.39 12.84
C ASP A 167 8.38 10.17 13.16
#